data_AF-I3Z4W4-F1
#
_entry.id   AF-I3Z4W4-F1
#
_cell.length_a   1.000
_cell.length_b   1.000
_cell.length_c   1.000
_cell.angle_alpha   90.00
_cell.angle_beta   90.00
_cell.angle_gamma   90.00
#
_symmetry.space_group_name_H-M   'P 1'
#
loop_
_entity.id
_entity.type
_entity.pdbx_description
1 polymer ?
#
loop_
_entity_poly.entity_id
_entity_poly.type
_entity_poly.pdbx_seq_one_letter_code
_entity_poly.pdbx_strand_id
1 'polypeptide(L)'
;MKKICLTLFLFSILSLLSCEDKSSTSRSLDSTPRKFDDAVTLVSVDTISISIGQSTNVFSNYLSKKRIKGKDYLGLVNENTNQLEFYGLSDDAENFSIKYQQEGPNGVRTIKAFEVLSDSTLLIGSSWRRELYISDFSGNLLNKINSVEKDRADRKPYVQIYYTNKPLIFREKTQSVFTFSGADQDYFSPGLWSGTYFVEILTLEGHEMKHTLNLPEHLSQLVYGGFFSHSSHLLKDENQIVISLPFLNDLLVYDLDSEDISYAEAGHSSFGDLLPLDKPIPSRDEQDYIESYTYREIAYDDKTGYLYRFAYEGVDYKDLDGRRRTWDNKKPSIIILDKEMKKVGEYVLPQNQFYTRMFFTYQGKLYVSINHPDNNPSEDELIFVGLKPVDKL
;
A
#
# COMPACT_ATOMS: atom_id res chain seq x y z
N MET A 1 35.96 -3.21 71.56
CA MET A 1 35.60 -4.33 70.66
C MET A 1 34.61 -3.82 69.62
N LYS A 2 34.95 -3.91 68.32
CA LYS A 2 34.10 -3.91 67.09
C LYS A 2 32.97 -2.85 67.00
N LYS A 3 32.80 -2.01 65.97
CA LYS A 3 32.76 -2.18 64.49
C LYS A 3 32.86 -0.75 63.89
N ILE A 4 33.81 -0.41 63.01
CA ILE A 4 33.86 -0.61 61.53
C ILE A 4 32.63 -0.07 60.77
N CYS A 5 32.90 1.01 60.02
CA CYS A 5 32.32 1.52 58.78
C CYS A 5 30.93 1.02 58.35
N LEU A 6 29.92 1.91 58.34
CA LEU A 6 28.81 1.82 57.38
C LEU A 6 28.00 3.13 57.28
N THR A 7 28.58 4.19 56.70
CA THR A 7 27.79 5.38 56.31
C THR A 7 28.46 6.11 55.15
N LEU A 8 28.49 5.46 53.99
CA LEU A 8 28.76 6.10 52.68
C LEU A 8 28.45 5.07 51.57
N PHE A 9 27.21 4.59 51.51
CA PHE A 9 26.72 3.79 50.38
C PHE A 9 25.18 3.81 50.31
N LEU A 10 24.59 5.01 50.38
CA LEU A 10 23.13 5.17 50.24
C LEU A 10 22.72 6.29 49.27
N PHE A 11 23.61 6.64 48.33
CA PHE A 11 23.35 7.65 47.29
C PHE A 11 23.85 7.22 45.89
N SER A 12 23.87 5.91 45.62
CA SER A 12 24.29 5.38 44.31
C SER A 12 23.45 4.19 43.81
N ILE A 13 22.26 3.96 44.39
CA ILE A 13 21.33 2.89 43.98
C ILE A 13 19.93 3.47 43.66
N LEU A 14 19.84 4.76 43.32
CA LEU A 14 18.59 5.42 42.91
C LEU A 14 18.63 5.99 41.48
N SER A 15 19.65 5.63 40.70
CA SER A 15 19.82 6.06 39.31
C SER A 15 19.85 4.91 38.30
N LEU A 16 19.33 3.72 38.66
CA LEU A 16 19.24 2.55 37.76
C LEU A 16 17.82 1.97 37.63
N LEU A 17 16.80 2.77 37.94
CA LEU A 17 15.41 2.50 37.56
C LEU A 17 14.92 3.60 36.61
N SER A 18 15.74 3.92 35.60
CA SER A 18 15.18 4.32 34.31
C SER A 18 14.94 3.02 33.57
N CYS A 19 13.75 2.45 33.73
CA CYS A 19 13.20 1.60 32.68
C CYS A 19 13.12 2.52 31.46
N GLU A 20 14.15 2.49 30.62
CA GLU A 20 13.93 2.56 29.19
C GLU A 20 12.92 1.44 28.91
N ASP A 21 11.65 1.79 28.77
CA ASP A 21 10.72 1.00 27.97
C ASP A 21 11.25 1.02 26.54
N LYS A 22 12.31 0.24 26.29
CA LYS A 22 12.50 -0.36 24.99
C LYS A 22 11.31 -1.27 24.82
N SER A 23 10.26 -0.73 24.21
CA SER A 23 9.11 -1.51 23.76
C SER A 23 9.64 -2.80 23.14
N SER A 24 9.33 -3.92 23.78
CA SER A 24 9.76 -5.23 23.30
C SER A 24 9.36 -5.38 21.84
N THR A 25 10.34 -5.49 20.96
CA THR A 25 10.15 -5.62 19.50
C THR A 25 9.63 -7.00 19.08
N SER A 26 9.28 -7.88 20.03
CA SER A 26 8.60 -9.14 19.79
C SER A 26 7.12 -9.04 20.21
N ARG A 27 6.26 -8.49 19.34
CA ARG A 27 4.82 -8.72 19.46
C ARG A 27 4.54 -10.09 18.85
N SER A 28 3.97 -11.01 19.62
CA SER A 28 3.38 -12.22 19.06
C SER A 28 2.11 -11.85 18.29
N LEU A 29 1.78 -12.61 17.25
CA LEU A 29 0.48 -12.50 16.61
C LEU A 29 -0.64 -12.69 17.63
N ASP A 30 -1.71 -11.92 17.48
CA ASP A 30 -2.87 -11.89 18.34
C ASP A 30 -4.15 -12.02 17.51
N SER A 31 -4.74 -13.21 17.57
CA SER A 31 -5.98 -13.56 16.86
C SER A 31 -7.23 -12.94 17.47
N THR A 32 -7.12 -12.12 18.53
CA THR A 32 -8.27 -11.42 19.12
C THR A 32 -8.68 -10.19 18.29
N PRO A 33 -10.00 -9.97 18.12
CA PRO A 33 -10.49 -8.76 17.45
C PRO A 33 -10.18 -7.48 18.23
N ARG A 34 -10.04 -6.36 17.53
CA ARG A 34 -9.71 -5.06 18.13
C ARG A 34 -10.97 -4.27 18.51
N LYS A 35 -11.10 -3.95 19.79
CA LYS A 35 -12.10 -3.00 20.29
C LYS A 35 -11.70 -1.58 19.92
N PHE A 36 -12.69 -0.72 19.74
CA PHE A 36 -12.46 0.68 19.39
C PHE A 36 -13.66 1.53 19.78
N ASP A 37 -13.43 2.83 19.82
CA ASP A 37 -14.50 3.81 20.00
C ASP A 37 -15.15 4.03 18.64
N ASP A 38 -16.35 3.47 18.48
CA ASP A 38 -17.10 3.52 17.23
C ASP A 38 -17.81 4.87 17.06
N ALA A 39 -17.02 5.89 16.77
CA ALA A 39 -17.45 7.29 16.72
C ALA A 39 -17.74 7.80 15.31
N VAL A 40 -17.17 7.18 14.27
CA VAL A 40 -17.24 7.64 12.87
C VAL A 40 -17.79 6.54 11.98
N THR A 41 -18.57 6.92 10.97
CA THR A 41 -18.99 6.05 9.87
C THR A 41 -18.83 6.72 8.52
N LEU A 42 -19.10 5.99 7.44
CA LEU A 42 -19.14 6.53 6.09
C LEU A 42 -20.57 6.63 5.59
N VAL A 43 -20.86 7.69 4.83
CA VAL A 43 -22.11 7.83 4.08
C VAL A 43 -21.79 8.08 2.60
N SER A 44 -22.55 7.44 1.71
CA SER A 44 -22.49 7.75 0.28
C SER A 44 -23.11 9.13 0.04
N VAL A 45 -22.38 10.02 -0.64
CA VAL A 45 -22.82 11.41 -0.85
C VAL A 45 -22.90 11.83 -2.32
N ASP A 46 -22.13 11.21 -3.20
CA ASP A 46 -22.12 11.50 -4.64
C ASP A 46 -21.44 10.39 -5.46
N THR A 47 -21.33 10.62 -6.76
CA THR A 47 -20.71 9.71 -7.73
C THR A 47 -19.90 10.52 -8.75
N ILE A 48 -18.74 10.00 -9.12
CA ILE A 48 -17.94 10.48 -10.26
C ILE A 48 -18.03 9.42 -11.35
N SER A 49 -18.46 9.82 -12.55
CA SER A 49 -18.36 8.99 -13.76
C SER A 49 -17.36 9.60 -14.71
N ILE A 50 -16.42 8.80 -15.19
CA ILE A 50 -15.40 9.20 -16.15
C ILE A 50 -15.55 8.31 -17.38
N SER A 51 -15.96 8.91 -18.50
CA SER A 51 -15.96 8.22 -19.78
C SER A 51 -14.53 7.91 -20.22
N ILE A 52 -14.28 6.65 -20.56
CA ILE A 52 -13.00 6.16 -21.05
C ILE A 52 -13.08 5.82 -22.53
N GLY A 53 -11.93 5.81 -23.21
CA GLY A 53 -11.87 5.47 -24.63
C GLY A 53 -12.03 3.95 -24.87
N GLN A 54 -12.44 3.56 -26.09
CA GLN A 54 -12.60 2.15 -26.48
C GLN A 54 -11.34 1.28 -26.32
N SER A 55 -10.16 1.90 -26.22
CA SER A 55 -8.89 1.20 -26.02
C SER A 55 -8.47 1.13 -24.55
N THR A 56 -9.24 1.70 -23.64
CA THR A 56 -8.98 1.74 -22.19
C THR A 56 -9.76 0.62 -21.52
N ASN A 57 -9.10 -0.11 -20.63
CA ASN A 57 -9.76 -1.13 -19.84
C ASN A 57 -10.39 -0.47 -18.60
N VAL A 58 -11.65 -0.79 -18.32
CA VAL A 58 -12.34 -0.39 -17.08
C VAL A 58 -11.64 -0.91 -15.83
N PHE A 59 -10.87 -1.99 -15.96
CA PHE A 59 -9.97 -2.52 -14.94
C PHE A 59 -8.55 -2.07 -15.21
N SER A 60 -8.05 -1.11 -14.42
CA SER A 60 -6.63 -0.73 -14.44
C SER A 60 -5.89 -1.40 -13.28
N ASN A 61 -4.67 -1.87 -13.57
CA ASN A 61 -3.75 -2.37 -12.55
C ASN A 61 -3.11 -1.24 -11.73
N TYR A 62 -3.17 0.01 -12.22
CA TYR A 62 -2.61 1.16 -11.52
C TYR A 62 -3.42 2.43 -11.79
N LEU A 63 -3.96 3.00 -10.71
CA LEU A 63 -4.76 4.21 -10.70
C LEU A 63 -4.40 5.05 -9.48
N SER A 64 -4.23 6.36 -9.66
CA SER A 64 -3.80 7.25 -8.58
C SER A 64 -4.26 8.68 -8.83
N LYS A 65 -4.72 9.37 -7.77
CA LYS A 65 -4.97 10.82 -7.83
C LYS A 65 -3.64 11.56 -7.85
N LYS A 66 -3.46 12.49 -8.78
CA LYS A 66 -2.28 13.35 -8.89
C LYS A 66 -2.65 14.81 -9.03
N ARG A 67 -1.80 15.69 -8.52
CA ARG A 67 -1.92 17.13 -8.74
C ARG A 67 -0.86 17.55 -9.75
N ILE A 68 -1.28 18.20 -10.83
CA ILE A 68 -0.42 18.62 -11.94
C ILE A 68 -0.81 20.05 -12.30
N LYS A 69 0.14 20.98 -12.25
CA LYS A 69 -0.05 22.42 -12.52
C LYS A 69 -1.21 23.01 -11.73
N GLY A 70 -1.32 22.59 -10.46
CA GLY A 70 -2.37 23.03 -9.54
C GLY A 70 -3.77 22.43 -9.77
N LYS A 71 -3.93 21.48 -10.70
CA LYS A 71 -5.21 20.80 -10.96
C LYS A 71 -5.15 19.35 -10.54
N ASP A 72 -6.28 18.80 -10.09
CA ASP A 72 -6.37 17.41 -9.65
C ASP A 72 -6.82 16.52 -10.82
N TYR A 73 -6.11 15.42 -11.00
CA TYR A 73 -6.34 14.42 -12.04
C TYR A 73 -6.44 13.04 -11.43
N LEU A 74 -7.26 12.18 -12.03
CA LEU A 74 -7.17 10.75 -11.87
C LEU A 74 -6.28 10.20 -12.99
N GLY A 75 -5.07 9.78 -12.63
CA GLY A 75 -4.14 9.19 -13.58
C GLY A 75 -4.23 7.67 -13.56
N LEU A 76 -4.18 7.05 -14.73
CA LEU A 76 -4.21 5.60 -14.90
C LEU A 76 -3.17 5.11 -15.91
N VAL A 77 -2.75 3.86 -15.74
CA VAL A 77 -1.95 3.13 -16.73
C VAL A 77 -2.89 2.38 -17.66
N ASN A 78 -2.80 2.65 -18.96
CA ASN A 78 -3.41 1.84 -19.99
C ASN A 78 -2.33 1.00 -20.69
N GLU A 79 -2.25 -0.27 -20.30
CA GLU A 79 -1.28 -1.23 -20.81
C GLU A 79 -1.56 -1.66 -22.26
N ASN A 80 -2.83 -1.59 -22.72
CA ASN A 80 -3.22 -2.00 -24.07
C ASN A 80 -2.59 -1.10 -25.14
N THR A 81 -2.49 0.19 -24.85
CA THR A 81 -1.96 1.22 -25.77
C THR A 81 -0.61 1.78 -25.32
N ASN A 82 -0.12 1.35 -24.16
CA ASN A 82 1.10 1.82 -23.51
C ASN A 82 1.11 3.34 -23.29
N GLN A 83 0.04 3.83 -22.66
CA GLN A 83 -0.13 5.25 -22.38
C GLN A 83 -0.50 5.50 -20.92
N LEU A 84 -0.13 6.69 -20.45
CA LEU A 84 -0.65 7.26 -19.22
C LEU A 84 -1.83 8.15 -19.59
N GLU A 85 -2.97 7.94 -18.96
CA GLU A 85 -4.18 8.75 -19.18
C GLU A 85 -4.48 9.53 -17.91
N PHE A 86 -4.78 10.82 -18.06
CA PHE A 86 -5.08 11.73 -16.96
C PHE A 86 -6.45 12.36 -17.20
N TYR A 87 -7.38 12.04 -16.31
CA TYR A 87 -8.75 12.53 -16.35
C TYR A 87 -8.93 13.63 -15.32
N GLY A 88 -9.41 14.80 -15.75
CA GLY A 88 -9.64 15.94 -14.86
C GLY A 88 -10.70 15.60 -13.82
N LEU A 89 -10.43 15.92 -12.56
CA LEU A 89 -11.39 15.78 -11.46
C LEU A 89 -12.16 17.07 -11.17
N SER A 90 -11.87 18.15 -11.91
CA SER A 90 -12.55 19.44 -11.86
C SER A 90 -12.86 19.94 -13.27
N ASP A 91 -13.89 20.77 -13.41
CA ASP A 91 -14.37 21.26 -14.72
C ASP A 91 -13.32 22.06 -15.51
N ASP A 92 -12.34 22.64 -14.82
CA ASP A 92 -11.24 23.39 -15.42
C ASP A 92 -10.05 22.50 -15.80
N ALA A 93 -10.05 21.22 -15.44
CA ALA A 93 -8.99 20.26 -15.75
C ALA A 93 -9.30 19.48 -17.03
N GLU A 94 -8.58 19.80 -18.11
CA GLU A 94 -8.72 19.10 -19.38
C GLU A 94 -8.04 17.73 -19.35
N ASN A 95 -8.73 16.70 -19.82
CA ASN A 95 -8.18 15.35 -19.98
C ASN A 95 -7.00 15.37 -20.96
N PHE A 96 -5.96 14.58 -20.68
CA PHE A 96 -4.85 14.39 -21.60
C PHE A 96 -4.23 13.00 -21.44
N SER A 97 -3.42 12.61 -22.40
CA SER A 97 -2.71 11.32 -22.37
C SER A 97 -1.31 11.45 -22.92
N ILE A 98 -0.39 10.63 -22.42
CA ILE A 98 0.99 10.55 -22.90
C ILE A 98 1.24 9.13 -23.36
N LYS A 99 1.52 8.99 -24.66
CA LYS A 99 1.77 7.69 -25.29
C LYS A 99 3.26 7.45 -25.39
N TYR A 100 3.70 6.27 -24.98
CA TYR A 100 5.10 5.86 -25.09
C TYR A 100 5.28 4.69 -26.04
N GLN A 101 6.37 4.73 -26.79
CA GLN A 101 6.83 3.56 -27.52
C GLN A 101 7.48 2.58 -26.53
N GLN A 102 7.42 1.28 -26.83
CA GLN A 102 8.12 0.29 -26.00
C GLN A 102 9.63 0.30 -26.26
N GLU A 103 10.05 0.68 -27.47
CA GLU A 103 11.45 0.70 -27.91
C GLU A 103 11.81 2.05 -28.54
N GLY A 104 13.08 2.24 -28.89
CA GLY A 104 13.60 3.47 -29.48
C GLY A 104 14.17 4.46 -28.45
N PRO A 105 14.59 5.65 -28.89
CA PRO A 105 15.28 6.62 -28.04
C PRO A 105 14.43 7.12 -26.85
N ASN A 106 13.11 7.19 -27.03
CA ASN A 106 12.14 7.54 -25.99
C ASN A 106 11.34 6.31 -25.46
N GLY A 107 11.83 5.10 -25.70
CA GLY A 107 11.13 3.88 -25.34
C GLY A 107 11.18 3.57 -23.84
N VAL A 108 10.03 3.23 -23.23
CA VAL A 108 9.89 2.94 -21.78
C VAL A 108 9.38 1.52 -21.48
N ARG A 109 9.43 0.61 -22.47
CA ARG A 109 8.83 -0.74 -22.38
C ARG A 109 7.33 -0.65 -22.07
N THR A 110 6.74 -1.71 -21.50
CA THR A 110 5.34 -1.70 -21.08
C THR A 110 5.21 -0.98 -19.74
N ILE A 111 4.46 0.11 -19.69
CA ILE A 111 4.24 0.88 -18.46
C ILE A 111 3.47 0.03 -17.45
N LYS A 112 3.88 0.09 -16.17
CA LYS A 112 3.24 -0.63 -15.06
C LYS A 112 2.82 0.28 -13.91
N ALA A 113 3.54 1.38 -13.71
CA ALA A 113 3.22 2.38 -12.70
C ALA A 113 3.84 3.72 -13.10
N PHE A 114 3.36 4.80 -12.47
CA PHE A 114 3.97 6.11 -12.61
C PHE A 114 3.87 6.92 -11.31
N GLU A 115 4.72 7.91 -11.18
CA GLU A 115 4.66 8.94 -10.14
C GLU A 115 4.94 10.31 -10.75
N VAL A 116 4.26 11.35 -10.27
CA VAL A 116 4.49 12.74 -10.70
C VAL A 116 5.60 13.30 -9.84
N LEU A 117 6.72 13.66 -10.46
CA LEU A 117 7.87 14.26 -9.77
C LEU A 117 7.75 15.79 -9.71
N SER A 118 7.11 16.38 -10.73
CA SER A 118 6.83 17.82 -10.80
C SER A 118 5.73 18.12 -11.82
N ASP A 119 5.40 19.40 -12.00
CA ASP A 119 4.47 19.89 -13.03
C ASP A 119 4.92 19.63 -14.48
N SER A 120 6.14 19.13 -14.69
CA SER A 120 6.69 18.84 -16.01
C SER A 120 7.36 17.48 -16.14
N THR A 121 7.48 16.70 -15.06
CA THR A 121 8.22 15.42 -15.07
C THR A 121 7.50 14.28 -14.38
N LEU A 122 7.66 13.10 -14.97
CA LEU A 122 7.10 11.83 -14.52
C LEU A 122 8.23 10.83 -14.27
N LEU A 123 8.05 10.01 -13.24
CA LEU A 123 8.76 8.77 -13.04
C LEU A 123 7.88 7.62 -13.53
N ILE A 124 8.44 6.68 -14.28
CA ILE A 124 7.72 5.56 -14.87
C ILE A 124 8.40 4.26 -14.48
N GLY A 125 7.60 3.36 -13.91
CA GLY A 125 7.95 1.96 -13.70
C GLY A 125 7.42 1.10 -14.85
N SER A 126 8.21 0.11 -15.28
CA SER A 126 7.89 -0.69 -16.48
C SER A 126 7.95 -2.20 -16.25
N SER A 127 7.54 -2.98 -17.25
CA SER A 127 7.73 -4.43 -17.29
C SER A 127 9.20 -4.85 -17.17
N TRP A 128 10.13 -3.96 -17.52
CA TRP A 128 11.55 -4.13 -17.22
C TRP A 128 11.86 -3.62 -15.81
N ARG A 129 11.60 -4.49 -14.82
CA ARG A 129 11.65 -4.25 -13.35
C ARG A 129 13.03 -3.92 -12.77
N ARG A 130 13.94 -3.43 -13.60
CA ARG A 130 15.34 -3.10 -13.29
C ARG A 130 15.67 -1.65 -13.64
N GLU A 131 14.79 -0.96 -14.35
CA GLU A 131 14.96 0.42 -14.78
C GLU A 131 13.70 1.22 -14.43
N LEU A 132 13.91 2.45 -13.98
CA LEU A 132 12.87 3.49 -13.96
C LEU A 132 13.19 4.51 -15.04
N TYR A 133 12.16 5.10 -15.62
CA TYR A 133 12.28 6.08 -16.70
C TYR A 133 11.79 7.44 -16.21
N ILE A 134 12.58 8.49 -16.42
CA ILE A 134 12.14 9.86 -16.17
C ILE A 134 11.81 10.48 -17.51
N SER A 135 10.60 11.02 -17.65
CA SER A 135 10.14 11.64 -18.89
C SER A 135 9.42 12.95 -18.63
N ASP A 136 9.29 13.77 -19.66
CA ASP A 136 8.40 14.93 -19.64
C ASP A 136 6.96 14.55 -20.05
N PHE A 137 6.04 15.51 -19.89
CA PHE A 137 4.63 15.34 -20.32
C PHE A 137 4.43 15.33 -21.84
N SER A 138 5.48 15.54 -22.65
CA SER A 138 5.44 15.38 -24.10
C SER A 138 5.86 13.97 -24.54
N GLY A 139 6.24 13.10 -23.60
CA GLY A 139 6.72 11.74 -23.86
C GLY A 139 8.19 11.67 -24.25
N ASN A 140 8.98 12.74 -24.05
CA ASN A 140 10.42 12.69 -24.24
C ASN A 140 11.09 12.08 -23.02
N LEU A 141 11.98 11.13 -23.25
CA LEU A 141 12.76 10.52 -22.19
C LEU A 141 13.90 11.46 -21.79
N LEU A 142 13.95 11.80 -20.50
CA LEU A 142 14.96 12.69 -19.92
C LEU A 142 16.09 11.91 -19.26
N ASN A 143 15.77 10.81 -18.57
CA ASN A 143 16.76 9.98 -17.90
C ASN A 143 16.28 8.53 -17.72
N LYS A 144 17.21 7.61 -17.43
CA LYS A 144 16.93 6.25 -16.96
C LYS A 144 17.70 6.00 -15.66
N ILE A 145 16.99 5.56 -14.64
CA ILE A 145 17.60 5.11 -13.40
C ILE A 145 17.73 3.59 -13.47
N ASN A 146 18.97 3.11 -13.51
CA ASN A 146 19.24 1.69 -13.36
C ASN A 146 19.16 1.36 -11.86
N SER A 147 18.07 0.69 -11.46
CA SER A 147 17.87 0.29 -10.07
C SER A 147 18.43 -1.09 -9.77
N VAL A 148 19.33 -1.61 -10.61
CA VAL A 148 20.01 -2.87 -10.34
C VAL A 148 21.07 -2.63 -9.30
N GLU A 149 21.03 -3.46 -8.27
CA GLU A 149 21.92 -3.33 -7.14
C GLU A 149 23.38 -3.70 -7.38
N LYS A 150 24.21 -3.08 -6.53
CA LYS A 150 25.33 -3.73 -5.84
C LYS A 150 24.81 -4.35 -4.53
N ASP A 151 25.07 -5.64 -4.33
CA ASP A 151 25.00 -6.44 -3.08
C ASP A 151 23.87 -6.13 -2.05
N ARG A 152 22.73 -6.84 -2.16
CA ARG A 152 21.84 -7.11 -1.01
C ARG A 152 22.62 -7.86 0.06
N ALA A 153 22.21 -7.70 1.33
CA ALA A 153 22.70 -8.56 2.41
C ALA A 153 22.50 -10.06 2.11
N ASP A 154 21.43 -10.42 1.39
CA ASP A 154 21.09 -11.79 0.98
C ASP A 154 21.71 -12.21 -0.37
N ARG A 155 22.43 -11.33 -1.07
CA ARG A 155 23.03 -11.51 -2.40
C ARG A 155 22.06 -11.94 -3.51
N LYS A 156 20.74 -11.75 -3.33
CA LYS A 156 19.74 -12.04 -4.35
C LYS A 156 19.59 -10.86 -5.33
N PRO A 157 19.07 -11.09 -6.54
CA PRO A 157 18.76 -10.00 -7.45
C PRO A 157 17.59 -9.16 -6.94
N TYR A 158 17.73 -7.84 -7.09
CA TYR A 158 16.67 -6.87 -6.87
C TYR A 158 15.70 -6.84 -8.07
N VAL A 159 14.39 -6.88 -7.79
CA VAL A 159 13.36 -6.56 -8.79
C VAL A 159 12.29 -5.64 -8.19
N GLN A 160 11.90 -4.64 -8.98
CA GLN A 160 10.78 -3.76 -8.67
C GLN A 160 9.46 -4.54 -8.75
N ILE A 161 8.55 -4.31 -7.82
CA ILE A 161 7.24 -4.96 -7.79
C ILE A 161 6.14 -3.93 -7.96
N TYR A 162 5.25 -4.17 -8.93
CA TYR A 162 4.14 -3.29 -9.27
C TYR A 162 2.76 -3.85 -8.87
N TYR A 163 2.73 -4.87 -8.01
CA TYR A 163 1.50 -5.53 -7.56
C TYR A 163 0.90 -4.87 -6.31
N THR A 164 0.81 -3.54 -6.32
CA THR A 164 0.24 -2.70 -5.26
C THR A 164 -0.31 -1.41 -5.88
N ASN A 165 -1.18 -0.70 -5.17
CA ASN A 165 -1.78 0.56 -5.62
C ASN A 165 -0.81 1.76 -5.61
N LYS A 166 0.36 1.66 -4.96
CA LYS A 166 1.37 2.74 -4.88
C LYS A 166 2.83 2.23 -4.92
N PRO A 167 3.26 1.47 -5.95
CA PRO A 167 4.58 0.83 -5.98
C PRO A 167 5.75 1.83 -6.13
N LEU A 168 5.45 3.06 -6.53
CA LEU A 168 6.39 4.18 -6.58
C LEU A 168 5.87 5.26 -5.62
N ILE A 169 6.75 5.76 -4.76
CA ILE A 169 6.49 6.88 -3.86
C ILE A 169 7.55 7.93 -4.14
N PHE A 170 7.13 9.19 -4.25
CA PHE A 170 8.02 10.34 -4.28
C PHE A 170 7.89 11.11 -2.98
N ARG A 171 9.04 11.41 -2.36
CA ARG A 171 9.12 12.23 -1.15
C ARG A 171 9.65 13.61 -1.56
N GLU A 172 8.77 14.60 -1.57
CA GLU A 172 9.08 15.94 -2.05
C GLU A 172 10.13 16.63 -1.17
N LYS A 173 10.05 16.43 0.15
CA LYS A 173 10.96 17.03 1.15
C LYS A 173 12.44 16.80 0.84
N THR A 174 12.79 15.60 0.37
CA THR A 174 14.17 15.16 0.09
C THR A 174 14.43 14.93 -1.39
N GLN A 175 13.41 15.04 -2.24
CA GLN A 175 13.46 14.67 -3.66
C GLN A 175 13.90 13.20 -3.87
N SER A 176 13.61 12.32 -2.90
CA SER A 176 13.93 10.90 -3.00
C SER A 176 12.73 10.08 -3.48
N VAL A 177 13.02 8.94 -4.11
CA VAL A 177 12.02 8.02 -4.65
C VAL A 177 12.14 6.69 -3.93
N PHE A 178 11.02 6.14 -3.50
CA PHE A 178 10.94 4.79 -2.96
C PHE A 178 10.24 3.90 -3.97
N THR A 179 10.84 2.74 -4.23
CA THR A 179 10.28 1.71 -5.09
C THR A 179 10.04 0.47 -4.27
N PHE A 180 8.81 -0.04 -4.32
CA PHE A 180 8.47 -1.31 -3.71
C PHE A 180 9.22 -2.44 -4.41
N SER A 181 9.82 -3.32 -3.61
CA SER A 181 10.78 -4.29 -4.11
C SER A 181 10.64 -5.64 -3.46
N GLY A 182 11.05 -6.66 -4.19
CA GLY A 182 11.20 -8.01 -3.67
C GLY A 182 12.44 -8.69 -4.23
N ALA A 183 12.91 -9.70 -3.50
CA ALA A 183 13.86 -10.67 -4.03
C ALA A 183 13.11 -11.84 -4.71
N ASP A 184 13.86 -12.84 -5.19
CA ASP A 184 13.34 -14.18 -5.43
C ASP A 184 12.71 -14.72 -4.14
N GLN A 185 11.38 -14.55 -4.04
CA GLN A 185 10.62 -14.82 -2.84
C GLN A 185 10.19 -16.29 -2.89
N ASP A 186 10.94 -17.13 -2.20
CA ASP A 186 10.39 -18.42 -1.79
C ASP A 186 9.32 -18.15 -0.75
N TYR A 187 8.10 -18.08 -1.25
CA TYR A 187 6.93 -17.77 -0.48
C TYR A 187 6.53 -18.88 0.52
N PHE A 188 7.28 -19.98 0.55
CA PHE A 188 6.94 -21.19 1.26
C PHE A 188 7.97 -21.57 2.34
N SER A 189 8.97 -20.71 2.59
CA SER A 189 10.00 -20.93 3.61
C SER A 189 10.20 -19.69 4.51
N PRO A 190 10.53 -19.89 5.81
CA PRO A 190 10.83 -18.79 6.74
C PRO A 190 12.01 -17.95 6.26
N GLY A 191 11.97 -16.63 6.50
CA GLY A 191 13.12 -15.74 6.29
C GLY A 191 13.47 -15.44 4.83
N LEU A 192 12.65 -15.84 3.85
CA LEU A 192 12.86 -15.56 2.42
C LEU A 192 11.92 -14.47 1.86
N TRP A 193 10.80 -14.23 2.54
CA TRP A 193 9.95 -13.05 2.40
C TRP A 193 10.57 -11.79 3.00
N SER A 194 11.45 -11.97 3.99
CA SER A 194 11.99 -10.93 4.88
C SER A 194 13.08 -10.07 4.28
N GLY A 195 13.06 -9.91 2.96
CA GLY A 195 13.90 -8.94 2.30
C GLY A 195 13.55 -7.52 2.70
N THR A 196 14.41 -6.60 2.31
CA THR A 196 14.07 -5.18 2.32
C THR A 196 12.85 -4.93 1.43
N TYR A 197 11.87 -4.19 1.96
CA TYR A 197 10.61 -3.88 1.28
C TYR A 197 10.76 -2.77 0.24
N PHE A 198 11.67 -1.81 0.47
CA PHE A 198 11.86 -0.67 -0.40
C PHE A 198 13.33 -0.44 -0.75
N VAL A 199 13.56 0.04 -1.97
CA VAL A 199 14.79 0.76 -2.27
C VAL A 199 14.48 2.24 -2.34
N GLU A 200 15.22 3.02 -1.57
CA GLU A 200 15.26 4.47 -1.66
C GLU A 200 16.34 4.88 -2.67
N ILE A 201 15.95 5.71 -3.63
CA ILE A 201 16.79 6.33 -4.64
C ILE A 201 16.95 7.80 -4.21
N LEU A 202 18.14 8.15 -3.74
CA LEU A 202 18.43 9.45 -3.11
C LEU A 202 18.65 10.55 -4.15
N THR A 203 19.08 10.19 -5.36
CA THR A 203 19.27 11.12 -6.47
C THR A 203 18.53 10.63 -7.71
N LEU A 204 17.86 11.53 -8.43
CA LEU A 204 17.18 11.19 -9.68
C LEU A 204 18.16 10.80 -10.82
N GLU A 205 19.46 10.92 -10.59
CA GLU A 205 20.50 10.35 -11.44
C GLU A 205 20.69 8.84 -11.21
N GLY A 206 20.22 8.30 -10.08
CA GLY A 206 20.28 6.88 -9.75
C GLY A 206 21.61 6.40 -9.17
N HIS A 207 22.54 7.31 -8.87
CA HIS A 207 23.88 6.95 -8.41
C HIS A 207 23.93 6.53 -6.93
N GLU A 208 22.97 6.99 -6.13
CA GLU A 208 22.90 6.71 -4.71
C GLU A 208 21.56 6.05 -4.38
N MET A 209 21.64 4.78 -3.98
CA MET A 209 20.48 3.97 -3.61
C MET A 209 20.77 3.24 -2.30
N LYS A 210 19.77 3.12 -1.43
CA LYS A 210 19.84 2.30 -0.23
C LYS A 210 18.60 1.43 -0.06
N HIS A 211 18.82 0.23 0.44
CA HIS A 211 17.74 -0.59 0.96
C HIS A 211 17.19 0.02 2.24
N THR A 212 15.88 0.15 2.33
CA THR A 212 15.20 0.70 3.50
C THR A 212 13.98 -0.13 3.89
N LEU A 213 13.70 -0.17 5.18
CA LEU A 213 12.69 -1.01 5.81
C LEU A 213 12.92 -2.52 5.62
N ASN A 214 13.44 -3.15 6.67
CA ASN A 214 13.37 -4.60 6.85
C ASN A 214 12.18 -4.93 7.75
N LEU A 215 11.47 -6.02 7.48
CA LEU A 215 10.43 -6.48 8.39
C LEU A 215 11.04 -6.82 9.76
N PRO A 216 10.35 -6.50 10.87
CA PRO A 216 10.69 -6.97 12.20
C PRO A 216 10.84 -8.50 12.24
N GLU A 217 11.84 -9.00 12.96
CA GLU A 217 12.23 -10.43 12.97
C GLU A 217 11.05 -11.37 13.28
N HIS A 218 10.15 -10.98 14.18
CA HIS A 218 8.98 -11.80 14.53
C HIS A 218 7.95 -11.95 13.39
N LEU A 219 7.92 -11.02 12.43
CA LEU A 219 7.10 -11.12 11.22
C LEU A 219 7.86 -11.80 10.08
N SER A 220 9.16 -11.54 10.01
CA SER A 220 10.05 -11.96 8.95
C SER A 220 10.19 -13.49 8.82
N GLN A 221 9.91 -14.21 9.90
CA GLN A 221 9.97 -15.68 9.96
C GLN A 221 8.64 -16.38 9.65
N LEU A 222 7.54 -15.62 9.50
CA LEU A 222 6.22 -16.18 9.24
C LEU A 222 6.06 -16.64 7.79
N VAL A 223 5.24 -17.67 7.56
CA VAL A 223 5.02 -18.25 6.22
C VAL A 223 3.53 -18.42 5.97
N TYR A 224 3.03 -17.80 4.90
CA TYR A 224 1.60 -17.80 4.52
C TYR A 224 1.34 -18.22 3.07
N GLY A 225 2.36 -18.39 2.22
CA GLY A 225 2.19 -18.68 0.79
C GLY A 225 1.99 -17.42 -0.08
N GLY A 226 2.13 -17.56 -1.39
CA GLY A 226 2.38 -16.44 -2.33
C GLY A 226 1.29 -15.38 -2.38
N PHE A 227 0.02 -15.77 -2.23
CA PHE A 227 -1.11 -14.83 -2.25
C PHE A 227 -1.12 -13.86 -1.06
N PHE A 228 -0.48 -14.20 0.06
CA PHE A 228 -0.35 -13.28 1.21
C PHE A 228 0.76 -12.23 1.02
N SER A 229 1.45 -12.22 -0.14
CA SER A 229 2.43 -11.19 -0.52
C SER A 229 1.82 -9.83 -0.84
N HIS A 230 0.50 -9.77 -1.05
CA HIS A 230 -0.21 -8.57 -1.49
C HIS A 230 -0.35 -7.52 -0.39
N SER A 231 0.76 -6.86 -0.04
CA SER A 231 0.76 -5.70 0.87
C SER A 231 0.39 -4.40 0.15
N SER A 232 -0.21 -3.47 0.90
CA SER A 232 -0.43 -2.09 0.46
C SER A 232 0.38 -1.15 1.33
N HIS A 233 0.77 -0.01 0.76
CA HIS A 233 1.53 1.01 1.48
C HIS A 233 1.23 2.40 0.94
N LEU A 234 1.54 3.41 1.74
CA LEU A 234 1.49 4.81 1.35
C LEU A 234 2.50 5.63 2.17
N LEU A 235 2.87 6.79 1.63
CA LEU A 235 3.55 7.84 2.39
C LEU A 235 2.50 8.73 3.06
N LYS A 236 2.64 8.93 4.36
CA LYS A 236 1.84 9.83 5.20
C LYS A 236 2.74 10.98 5.67
N ASP A 237 2.25 12.20 5.53
CA ASP A 237 2.86 13.45 6.01
C ASP A 237 4.35 13.61 5.62
N GLU A 238 4.74 13.17 4.42
CA GLU A 238 6.12 13.23 3.91
C GLU A 238 7.20 12.56 4.78
N ASN A 239 6.82 11.73 5.75
CA ASN A 239 7.76 11.13 6.70
C ASN A 239 7.49 9.68 7.06
N GLN A 240 6.24 9.22 7.01
CA GLN A 240 5.87 7.90 7.50
C GLN A 240 5.43 6.99 6.35
N ILE A 241 6.10 5.86 6.15
CA ILE A 241 5.58 4.81 5.28
C ILE A 241 4.67 3.92 6.13
N VAL A 242 3.37 3.95 5.83
CA VAL A 242 2.36 3.11 6.47
C VAL A 242 2.14 1.88 5.61
N ILE A 243 2.11 0.69 6.22
CA ILE A 243 2.05 -0.59 5.51
C ILE A 243 0.98 -1.48 6.11
N SER A 244 0.14 -2.01 5.24
CA SER A 244 -0.87 -3.01 5.53
C SER A 244 -0.41 -4.36 5.03
N LEU A 245 -0.09 -5.26 5.97
CA LEU A 245 0.16 -6.67 5.68
C LEU A 245 -1.16 -7.44 5.73
N PRO A 246 -1.40 -8.43 4.84
CA PRO A 246 -2.69 -9.10 4.77
C PRO A 246 -3.11 -9.87 6.01
N PHE A 247 -2.15 -10.33 6.81
CA PHE A 247 -2.35 -11.21 7.96
C PHE A 247 -2.27 -10.49 9.32
N LEU A 248 -1.93 -9.19 9.34
CA LEU A 248 -1.64 -8.44 10.57
C LEU A 248 -2.76 -7.41 10.85
N ASN A 249 -3.34 -7.43 12.05
CA ASN A 249 -4.30 -6.46 12.56
C ASN A 249 -3.72 -5.06 12.66
N ASP A 250 -2.46 -4.94 13.01
CA ASP A 250 -1.82 -3.65 13.14
C ASP A 250 -1.29 -3.19 11.78
N LEU A 251 -1.28 -1.87 11.56
CA LEU A 251 -0.50 -1.28 10.49
C LEU A 251 0.94 -1.11 10.97
N LEU A 252 1.91 -1.45 10.13
CA LEU A 252 3.31 -1.07 10.37
C LEU A 252 3.47 0.39 9.97
N VAL A 253 4.14 1.17 10.82
CA VAL A 253 4.46 2.57 10.56
C VAL A 253 5.96 2.73 10.65
N TYR A 254 6.59 3.00 9.51
CA TYR A 254 8.03 3.23 9.41
C TYR A 254 8.32 4.72 9.31
N ASP A 255 9.10 5.24 10.25
CA ASP A 255 9.57 6.63 10.22
C ASP A 255 10.82 6.74 9.36
N LEU A 256 10.78 7.55 8.29
CA LEU A 256 11.88 7.69 7.35
C LEU A 256 13.08 8.47 7.90
N ASP A 257 12.87 9.30 8.92
CA ASP A 257 13.92 10.14 9.49
C ASP A 257 14.64 9.41 10.65
N SER A 258 13.89 8.71 11.52
CA SER A 258 14.50 7.91 12.61
C SER A 258 14.83 6.47 12.22
N GLU A 259 14.28 5.97 11.12
CA GLU A 259 14.34 4.57 10.69
C GLU A 259 13.72 3.58 11.70
N ASP A 260 12.83 4.06 12.59
CA ASP A 260 12.12 3.23 13.55
C ASP A 260 10.82 2.64 12.98
N ILE A 261 10.44 1.46 13.48
CA ILE A 261 9.17 0.81 13.17
C ILE A 261 8.27 0.84 14.41
N SER A 262 7.05 1.33 14.24
CA SER A 262 5.97 1.30 15.22
C SER A 262 4.71 0.65 14.65
N TYR A 263 3.68 0.50 15.48
CA TYR A 263 2.45 -0.20 15.17
C TYR A 263 1.24 0.69 15.47
N ALA A 264 0.30 0.78 14.54
CA ALA A 264 -1.00 1.39 14.77
C ALA A 264 -2.09 0.31 14.82
N GLU A 265 -2.89 0.32 15.88
CA GLU A 265 -3.98 -0.65 16.07
C GLU A 265 -5.10 -0.39 15.05
N ALA A 266 -5.20 -1.26 14.06
CA ALA A 266 -6.03 -1.06 12.86
C ALA A 266 -6.78 -2.35 12.47
N GLY A 267 -7.03 -3.22 13.45
CA GLY A 267 -7.64 -4.53 13.23
C GLY A 267 -9.15 -4.45 13.16
N HIS A 268 -9.77 -5.41 12.47
CA HIS A 268 -11.21 -5.50 12.33
C HIS A 268 -11.87 -5.86 13.67
N SER A 269 -13.15 -5.49 13.84
CA SER A 269 -13.90 -5.75 15.07
C SER A 269 -14.35 -7.20 15.26
N SER A 270 -14.31 -8.01 14.18
CA SER A 270 -14.79 -9.41 14.21
C SER A 270 -13.71 -10.49 14.08
N PHE A 271 -12.49 -10.14 13.70
CA PHE A 271 -11.38 -11.09 13.55
C PHE A 271 -10.05 -10.44 13.91
N GLY A 272 -9.06 -11.27 14.27
CA GLY A 272 -7.72 -10.82 14.61
C GLY A 272 -6.64 -11.21 13.60
N ASP A 273 -5.39 -11.25 14.05
CA ASP A 273 -4.26 -11.69 13.23
C ASP A 273 -4.48 -13.09 12.69
N LEU A 274 -4.13 -13.28 11.42
CA LEU A 274 -4.12 -14.59 10.81
C LEU A 274 -2.83 -15.31 11.26
N LEU A 275 -2.98 -16.53 11.77
CA LEU A 275 -1.83 -17.36 12.15
C LEU A 275 -1.15 -17.94 10.89
N PRO A 276 0.19 -18.13 10.91
CA PRO A 276 0.92 -18.69 9.78
C PRO A 276 0.40 -20.08 9.40
N LEU A 277 0.55 -20.43 8.12
CA LEU A 277 0.11 -21.73 7.62
C LEU A 277 1.11 -22.83 8.00
N ASP A 278 0.60 -23.95 8.50
CA ASP A 278 1.40 -25.17 8.70
C ASP A 278 1.72 -25.79 7.33
N LYS A 279 2.94 -25.50 6.83
CA LYS A 279 3.46 -25.98 5.53
C LYS A 279 2.58 -25.56 4.34
N PRO A 280 2.61 -24.28 3.94
CA PRO A 280 1.85 -23.83 2.78
C PRO A 280 2.27 -24.60 1.53
N ILE A 281 1.29 -24.96 0.70
CA ILE A 281 1.51 -25.70 -0.54
C ILE A 281 1.08 -24.79 -1.70
N PRO A 282 1.91 -24.60 -2.76
CA PRO A 282 1.59 -23.70 -3.86
C PRO A 282 0.26 -23.99 -4.60
N SER A 283 -0.28 -25.21 -4.48
CA SER A 283 -1.56 -25.56 -5.10
C SER A 283 -2.78 -25.18 -4.26
N ARG A 284 -2.58 -24.76 -3.01
CA ARG A 284 -3.64 -24.47 -2.04
C ARG A 284 -3.57 -23.04 -1.50
N ASP A 285 -2.44 -22.35 -1.66
CA ASP A 285 -2.22 -21.01 -1.11
C ASP A 285 -3.30 -19.99 -1.50
N GLU A 286 -3.82 -20.06 -2.74
CA GLU A 286 -4.96 -19.26 -3.15
C GLU A 286 -6.22 -19.59 -2.34
N GLN A 287 -6.55 -20.87 -2.20
CA GLN A 287 -7.72 -21.30 -1.42
C GLN A 287 -7.61 -20.81 0.02
N ASP A 288 -6.44 -21.00 0.65
CA ASP A 288 -6.20 -20.55 2.02
C ASP A 288 -6.33 -19.02 2.13
N TYR A 289 -5.88 -18.26 1.13
CA TYR A 289 -6.04 -16.81 1.06
C TYR A 289 -7.50 -16.35 0.86
N ILE A 290 -8.26 -17.03 0.02
CA ILE A 290 -9.69 -16.72 -0.23
C ILE A 290 -10.54 -17.03 1.01
N GLU A 291 -10.25 -18.15 1.69
CA GLU A 291 -10.99 -18.59 2.88
C GLU A 291 -10.59 -17.84 4.16
N SER A 292 -9.42 -17.21 4.20
CA SER A 292 -8.95 -16.45 5.38
C SER A 292 -9.55 -15.06 5.48
N TYR A 293 -9.61 -14.49 6.68
CA TYR A 293 -9.78 -13.04 6.83
C TYR A 293 -8.48 -12.33 6.47
N THR A 294 -8.57 -11.21 5.78
CA THR A 294 -7.37 -10.53 5.27
C THR A 294 -7.56 -9.03 5.19
N TYR A 295 -6.47 -8.29 5.35
CA TYR A 295 -6.38 -6.88 5.01
C TYR A 295 -5.69 -6.72 3.65
N ARG A 296 -5.85 -5.56 3.02
CA ARG A 296 -5.08 -5.29 1.81
C ARG A 296 -4.86 -3.80 1.61
N GLU A 297 -5.80 -3.11 0.98
CA GLU A 297 -5.65 -1.74 0.51
C GLU A 297 -5.68 -0.72 1.66
N ILE A 298 -4.87 0.34 1.53
CA ILE A 298 -4.96 1.53 2.38
C ILE A 298 -5.02 2.81 1.55
N ALA A 299 -5.75 3.79 2.07
CA ALA A 299 -5.90 5.12 1.50
C ALA A 299 -5.71 6.17 2.60
N TYR A 300 -5.04 7.27 2.30
CA TYR A 300 -4.91 8.41 3.21
C TYR A 300 -5.49 9.65 2.52
N ASP A 301 -6.26 10.42 3.27
CA ASP A 301 -6.83 11.68 2.81
C ASP A 301 -6.16 12.86 3.53
N ASP A 302 -5.19 13.47 2.87
CA ASP A 302 -4.43 14.61 3.41
C ASP A 302 -5.32 15.79 3.85
N LYS A 303 -6.54 15.91 3.32
CA LYS A 303 -7.45 17.00 3.65
C LYS A 303 -8.14 16.80 5.00
N THR A 304 -8.48 15.56 5.34
CA THR A 304 -9.21 15.23 6.57
C THR A 304 -8.31 14.61 7.63
N GLY A 305 -7.18 14.04 7.23
CA GLY A 305 -6.28 13.27 8.07
C GLY A 305 -6.77 11.85 8.36
N TYR A 306 -7.88 11.40 7.75
CA TYR A 306 -8.35 10.03 7.92
C TYR A 306 -7.52 9.07 7.05
N LEU A 307 -7.18 7.92 7.64
CA LEU A 307 -6.68 6.76 6.94
C LEU A 307 -7.77 5.69 6.88
N TYR A 308 -7.99 5.16 5.68
CA TYR A 308 -8.93 4.09 5.40
C TYR A 308 -8.16 2.81 5.12
N ARG A 309 -8.52 1.73 5.80
CA ARG A 309 -7.95 0.40 5.57
C ARG A 309 -9.04 -0.58 5.20
N PHE A 310 -8.84 -1.29 4.09
CA PHE A 310 -9.78 -2.30 3.62
C PHE A 310 -9.50 -3.64 4.29
N ALA A 311 -10.56 -4.24 4.80
CA ALA A 311 -10.58 -5.55 5.46
C ALA A 311 -11.60 -6.44 4.76
N TYR A 312 -11.35 -7.75 4.72
CA TYR A 312 -12.11 -8.69 3.90
C TYR A 312 -12.45 -9.93 4.69
N GLU A 313 -13.74 -10.28 4.72
CA GLU A 313 -14.21 -11.54 5.27
C GLU A 313 -13.84 -12.70 4.35
N GLY A 314 -13.36 -13.80 4.93
CA GLY A 314 -13.10 -15.04 4.20
C GLY A 314 -14.38 -15.63 3.60
N VAL A 315 -14.25 -16.28 2.45
CA VAL A 315 -15.37 -16.96 1.77
C VAL A 315 -14.92 -18.33 1.30
N ASP A 316 -15.86 -19.28 1.18
CA ASP A 316 -15.52 -20.59 0.62
C ASP A 316 -14.91 -20.42 -0.78
N TYR A 317 -13.81 -21.12 -1.05
CA TYR A 317 -13.09 -21.02 -2.32
C TYR A 317 -13.93 -21.47 -3.53
N LYS A 318 -14.95 -22.28 -3.31
CA LYS A 318 -15.95 -22.63 -4.32
C LYS A 318 -17.35 -22.25 -3.85
N ASP A 319 -18.18 -21.77 -4.77
CA ASP A 319 -19.60 -21.57 -4.51
C ASP A 319 -20.38 -22.90 -4.48
N LEU A 320 -21.69 -22.81 -4.25
CA LEU A 320 -22.58 -23.97 -4.19
C LEU A 320 -22.67 -24.74 -5.53
N ASP A 321 -22.38 -24.08 -6.64
CA ASP A 321 -22.34 -24.67 -7.99
C ASP A 321 -20.95 -25.26 -8.32
N GLY A 322 -19.99 -25.18 -7.38
CA GLY A 322 -18.61 -25.63 -7.56
C GLY A 322 -17.74 -24.68 -8.37
N ARG A 323 -18.22 -23.47 -8.70
CA ARG A 323 -17.43 -22.44 -9.38
C ARG A 323 -16.43 -21.83 -8.41
N ARG A 324 -15.20 -21.62 -8.89
CA ARG A 324 -14.13 -20.97 -8.13
C ARG A 324 -14.50 -19.52 -7.83
N ARG A 325 -14.50 -19.15 -6.56
CA ARG A 325 -14.55 -17.76 -6.11
C ARG A 325 -13.14 -17.16 -6.17
N THR A 326 -13.09 -15.86 -6.34
CA THR A 326 -11.86 -15.07 -6.35
C THR A 326 -11.87 -14.09 -5.19
N TRP A 327 -10.78 -13.34 -5.06
CA TRP A 327 -10.65 -12.28 -4.06
C TRP A 327 -11.80 -11.27 -4.11
N ASP A 328 -12.25 -10.93 -5.30
CA ASP A 328 -13.25 -9.87 -5.48
C ASP A 328 -14.62 -10.30 -4.91
N ASN A 329 -14.84 -11.61 -4.70
CA ASN A 329 -16.05 -12.13 -4.06
C ASN A 329 -16.05 -12.02 -2.52
N LYS A 330 -14.93 -11.64 -1.89
CA LYS A 330 -14.85 -11.46 -0.44
C LYS A 330 -15.64 -10.22 -0.04
N LYS A 331 -16.36 -10.31 1.09
CA LYS A 331 -17.14 -9.18 1.59
C LYS A 331 -16.22 -8.13 2.21
N PRO A 332 -16.18 -6.89 1.69
CA PRO A 332 -15.26 -5.88 2.19
C PRO A 332 -15.87 -5.03 3.30
N SER A 333 -15.00 -4.51 4.16
CA SER A 333 -15.26 -3.44 5.11
C SER A 333 -14.12 -2.41 5.08
N ILE A 334 -14.42 -1.20 5.52
CA ILE A 334 -13.47 -0.10 5.63
C ILE A 334 -13.31 0.24 7.10
N ILE A 335 -12.09 0.08 7.61
CA ILE A 335 -11.65 0.55 8.92
C ILE A 335 -11.19 2.00 8.77
N ILE A 336 -11.60 2.86 9.69
CA ILE A 336 -11.33 4.30 9.66
C ILE A 336 -10.43 4.64 10.84
N LEU A 337 -9.27 5.22 10.55
CA LEU A 337 -8.33 5.73 11.54
C LEU A 337 -8.25 7.26 11.42
N ASP A 338 -8.21 7.96 12.56
CA ASP A 338 -7.98 9.39 12.60
C ASP A 338 -6.52 9.77 12.31
N LYS A 339 -6.22 11.07 12.35
CA LYS A 339 -4.88 11.62 12.04
C LYS A 339 -3.81 11.17 13.03
N GLU A 340 -4.21 10.80 14.25
CA GLU A 340 -3.37 10.20 15.29
C GLU A 340 -3.21 8.67 15.13
N MET A 341 -3.75 8.09 14.05
CA MET A 341 -3.73 6.64 13.77
C MET A 341 -4.50 5.83 14.82
N LYS A 342 -5.53 6.42 15.45
CA LYS A 342 -6.48 5.69 16.30
C LYS A 342 -7.66 5.24 15.46
N LYS A 343 -8.06 3.97 15.60
CA LYS A 343 -9.29 3.45 15.00
C LYS A 343 -10.52 4.13 15.61
N VAL A 344 -11.33 4.77 14.77
CA VAL A 344 -12.51 5.55 15.16
C VAL A 344 -13.80 5.10 14.47
N GLY A 345 -13.73 4.16 13.53
CA GLY A 345 -14.89 3.75 12.76
C GLY A 345 -14.68 2.46 11.98
N GLU A 346 -15.79 1.79 11.68
CA GLU A 346 -15.87 0.74 10.66
C GLU A 346 -17.13 0.92 9.81
N TYR A 347 -17.01 0.61 8.52
CA TYR A 347 -18.11 0.65 7.57
C TYR A 347 -18.11 -0.60 6.70
N VAL A 348 -19.20 -1.36 6.74
CA VAL A 348 -19.35 -2.58 5.94
C VAL A 348 -19.86 -2.22 4.56
N LEU A 349 -19.15 -2.63 3.52
CA LEU A 349 -19.58 -2.45 2.14
C LEU A 349 -20.51 -3.60 1.72
N PRO A 350 -21.50 -3.35 0.84
CA PRO A 350 -22.23 -4.40 0.18
C PRO A 350 -21.30 -5.33 -0.61
N GLN A 351 -21.48 -6.64 -0.44
CA GLN A 351 -20.73 -7.64 -1.17
C GLN A 351 -21.02 -7.55 -2.69
N ASN A 352 -20.00 -7.78 -3.51
CA ASN A 352 -20.08 -7.84 -4.98
C ASN A 352 -20.56 -6.55 -5.69
N GLN A 353 -20.56 -5.40 -5.00
CA GLN A 353 -20.93 -4.11 -5.60
C GLN A 353 -19.74 -3.19 -5.85
N PHE A 354 -18.71 -3.27 -5.00
CA PHE A 354 -17.55 -2.38 -5.04
C PHE A 354 -16.31 -3.11 -5.55
N TYR A 355 -15.59 -2.50 -6.50
CA TYR A 355 -14.28 -2.96 -6.93
C TYR A 355 -13.20 -2.24 -6.12
N THR A 356 -12.87 -2.80 -4.95
CA THR A 356 -12.02 -2.17 -3.93
C THR A 356 -10.55 -2.01 -4.32
N ARG A 357 -10.14 -2.51 -5.48
CA ARG A 357 -8.79 -2.29 -6.04
C ARG A 357 -8.64 -0.95 -6.75
N MET A 358 -9.75 -0.29 -7.08
CA MET A 358 -9.78 1.02 -7.72
C MET A 358 -10.46 2.02 -6.81
N PHE A 359 -9.65 2.85 -6.17
CA PHE A 359 -10.10 3.87 -5.25
C PHE A 359 -9.12 5.04 -5.21
N PHE A 360 -9.59 6.18 -4.71
CA PHE A 360 -8.76 7.34 -4.44
C PHE A 360 -9.43 8.27 -3.42
N THR A 361 -8.64 9.13 -2.78
CA THR A 361 -9.16 10.16 -1.88
C THR A 361 -9.25 11.48 -2.63
N TYR A 362 -10.37 12.19 -2.53
CA TYR A 362 -10.55 13.50 -3.16
C TYR A 362 -11.58 14.34 -2.41
N GLN A 363 -11.27 15.62 -2.19
CA GLN A 363 -12.13 16.60 -1.53
C GLN A 363 -12.72 16.16 -0.17
N GLY A 364 -12.02 15.36 0.62
CA GLY A 364 -12.51 14.92 1.93
C GLY A 364 -13.35 13.64 1.89
N LYS A 365 -13.27 12.87 0.80
CA LYS A 365 -14.04 11.65 0.55
C LYS A 365 -13.13 10.54 0.05
N LEU A 366 -13.49 9.31 0.36
CA LEU A 366 -12.94 8.12 -0.25
C LEU A 366 -13.85 7.71 -1.42
N TYR A 367 -13.36 7.83 -2.65
CA TYR A 367 -14.04 7.34 -3.84
C TYR A 367 -13.66 5.89 -4.08
N VAL A 368 -14.64 4.99 -4.16
CA VAL A 368 -14.43 3.56 -4.43
C VAL A 368 -15.22 3.17 -5.67
N SER A 369 -14.58 2.44 -6.58
CA SER A 369 -15.20 2.02 -7.84
C SER A 369 -16.37 1.08 -7.58
N ILE A 370 -17.42 1.21 -8.40
CA ILE A 370 -18.54 0.26 -8.48
C ILE A 370 -18.45 -0.63 -9.72
N ASN A 371 -17.32 -0.62 -10.42
CA ASN A 371 -17.08 -1.43 -11.61
C ASN A 371 -16.83 -2.92 -11.27
N HIS A 372 -17.41 -3.44 -10.19
CA HIS A 372 -17.20 -4.83 -9.77
C HIS A 372 -17.71 -5.80 -10.86
N PRO A 373 -16.99 -6.88 -11.20
CA PRO A 373 -17.39 -7.80 -12.27
C PRO A 373 -18.81 -8.36 -12.12
N ASP A 374 -19.21 -8.68 -10.89
CA ASP A 374 -20.56 -9.18 -10.58
C ASP A 374 -21.64 -8.08 -10.50
N ASN A 375 -21.27 -6.80 -10.64
CA ASN A 375 -22.19 -5.66 -10.66
C ASN A 375 -22.57 -5.23 -12.08
N ASN A 376 -22.22 -6.03 -13.11
CA ASN A 376 -22.45 -5.76 -14.53
C ASN A 376 -22.12 -4.30 -14.92
N PRO A 377 -20.85 -3.90 -14.74
CA PRO A 377 -20.48 -2.50 -14.84
C PRO A 377 -20.43 -2.03 -16.29
N SER A 378 -20.52 -0.72 -16.51
CA SER A 378 -20.20 -0.13 -17.81
C SER A 378 -18.77 -0.46 -18.19
N GLU A 379 -18.53 -0.90 -19.42
CA GLU A 379 -17.18 -1.11 -19.97
C GLU A 379 -16.56 0.20 -20.49
N ASP A 380 -17.38 1.24 -20.67
CA ASP A 380 -17.00 2.53 -21.26
C ASP A 380 -16.84 3.65 -20.20
N GLU A 381 -17.11 3.37 -18.93
CA GLU A 381 -17.04 4.36 -17.86
C GLU A 381 -16.42 3.80 -16.58
N LEU A 382 -15.51 4.59 -15.99
CA LEU A 382 -15.08 4.39 -14.61
C LEU A 382 -16.04 5.13 -13.68
N ILE A 383 -16.71 4.39 -12.79
CA ILE A 383 -17.73 4.94 -11.90
C ILE A 383 -17.30 4.73 -10.46
N PHE A 384 -17.24 5.81 -9.68
CA PHE A 384 -16.84 5.80 -8.28
C PHE A 384 -17.89 6.45 -7.40
N VAL A 385 -18.21 5.80 -6.29
CA VAL A 385 -19.09 6.37 -5.25
C VAL A 385 -18.23 7.06 -4.19
N GLY A 386 -18.55 8.31 -3.88
CA GLY A 386 -17.89 9.11 -2.86
C GLY A 386 -18.43 8.77 -1.46
N LEU A 387 -17.58 8.22 -0.61
CA LEU A 387 -17.86 7.91 0.78
C LEU A 387 -17.28 9.00 1.68
N LYS A 388 -18.14 9.67 2.44
CA LYS A 388 -17.75 10.77 3.35
C LYS A 388 -17.78 10.32 4.81
N PRO A 389 -16.73 10.60 5.61
CA PRO A 389 -16.76 10.38 7.05
C PRO A 389 -17.72 11.34 7.75
N VAL A 390 -18.51 10.79 8.68
CA VAL A 390 -19.45 11.52 9.54
C VAL A 390 -19.45 10.92 10.95
N ASP A 391 -19.68 11.75 11.96
CA ASP A 391 -19.83 11.28 13.33
C ASP A 391 -21.12 10.44 13.47
N LYS A 392 -21.04 9.36 14.24
CA LYS A 392 -22.20 8.57 14.67
C LYS A 392 -22.97 9.36 15.73
N LEU A 393 -24.28 9.48 15.52
CA LEU A 393 -25.21 10.16 16.43
C LEU A 393 -25.54 9.33 17.67
#